data_AF-A0A2E0PLV9-F1
#
_entry.id   AF-A0A2E0PLV9-F1
#
_cell.length_a   1.000
_cell.length_b   1.000
_cell.length_c   1.000
_cell.angle_alpha   90.00
_cell.angle_beta   90.00
_cell.angle_gamma   90.00
#
_symmetry.space_group_name_H-M   'P 1'
#
loop_
_entity.id
_entity.type
_entity.pdbx_description
1 polymer ?
#
loop_
_entity_poly.entity_id
_entity_poly.type
_entity_poly.pdbx_seq_one_letter_code
_entity_poly.pdbx_strand_id
1 'polypeptide(L)'
;MVYLLLGFGCSKQWDPDSQFEAEVQVLKEKRAQYKYTRHQEAQQNLNQFKGDVLLKIVRKLPVRELDLLLGYKYKILAQTNLQGDLWERRQYYWEDIVESKWGQASSEFELCKKETVLLIVSINSKEVVGVEY
;
A
#
# COMPACT_ATOMS: atom_id res chain seq x y z
N MET A 1 45.34 8.95 -59.95
CA MET A 1 44.08 9.32 -59.28
C MET A 1 44.23 8.93 -57.81
N VAL A 2 44.51 9.89 -56.93
CA VAL A 2 44.74 9.63 -55.49
C VAL A 2 43.43 9.91 -54.77
N TYR A 3 42.81 8.87 -54.22
CA TYR A 3 41.64 9.00 -53.35
C TYR A 3 42.12 9.37 -51.95
N LEU A 4 42.02 10.65 -51.61
CA LEU A 4 42.16 11.15 -50.25
C LEU A 4 40.89 10.79 -49.45
N LEU A 5 40.99 9.75 -48.62
CA LEU A 5 39.99 9.47 -47.60
C LEU A 5 40.23 10.45 -46.43
N LEU A 6 39.54 11.59 -46.47
CA LEU A 6 39.42 12.50 -45.34
C LEU A 6 38.55 11.82 -44.27
N GLY A 7 39.18 11.04 -43.40
CA GLY A 7 38.56 10.56 -42.19
C GLY A 7 38.32 11.75 -41.26
N PHE A 8 37.09 12.25 -41.22
CA PHE A 8 36.62 13.08 -40.10
C PHE A 8 36.60 12.18 -38.85
N GLY A 9 37.73 12.12 -38.15
CA GLY A 9 37.80 11.54 -36.82
C GLY A 9 36.85 12.29 -35.90
N CYS A 10 35.85 11.60 -35.37
CA CYS A 10 34.91 12.16 -34.41
C CYS A 10 35.71 12.71 -33.21
N SER A 11 35.75 14.03 -33.09
CA SER A 11 36.65 14.77 -32.20
C SER A 11 36.11 14.88 -30.77
N LYS A 12 35.85 13.73 -30.14
CA LYS A 12 35.82 13.65 -28.68
C LYS A 12 36.69 12.49 -28.25
N GLN A 13 37.80 12.81 -27.59
CA GLN A 13 38.59 11.83 -26.87
C GLN A 13 37.68 11.24 -25.79
N TRP A 14 37.47 9.92 -25.85
CA TRP A 14 36.64 9.23 -24.88
C TRP A 14 37.29 9.34 -23.50
N ASP A 15 36.50 9.77 -22.52
CA ASP A 15 36.92 9.91 -21.13
C ASP A 15 36.07 8.96 -20.25
N PRO A 16 36.68 7.92 -19.66
CA PRO A 16 35.98 6.95 -18.84
C PRO A 16 35.27 7.58 -17.63
N ASP A 17 35.85 8.62 -17.03
CA ASP A 17 35.32 9.22 -15.81
C ASP A 17 34.01 9.97 -16.12
N SER A 18 33.99 10.81 -17.16
CA SER A 18 32.75 11.47 -17.59
C SER A 18 31.68 10.51 -18.11
N GLN A 19 32.07 9.40 -18.75
CA GLN A 19 31.12 8.34 -19.14
C GLN A 19 30.49 7.67 -17.90
N PHE A 20 31.31 7.31 -16.91
CA PHE A 20 30.84 6.71 -15.67
C PHE A 20 29.91 7.68 -14.91
N GLU A 21 30.28 8.95 -14.80
CA GLU A 21 29.43 9.97 -14.17
C GLU A 21 28.09 10.13 -14.87
N ALA A 22 28.07 10.14 -16.21
CA ALA A 22 26.85 10.19 -16.99
C ALA A 22 25.95 8.96 -16.74
N GLU A 23 26.53 7.75 -16.70
CA GLU A 23 25.79 6.52 -16.40
C GLU A 23 25.22 6.52 -14.98
N VAL A 24 26.00 6.97 -13.99
CA VAL A 24 25.55 7.12 -12.60
C VAL A 24 24.39 8.10 -12.52
N GLN A 25 24.45 9.22 -13.24
CA GLN A 25 23.39 10.22 -13.26
C GLN A 25 22.10 9.66 -13.87
N VAL A 26 22.20 8.96 -15.01
CA VAL A 26 21.07 8.26 -15.63
C VAL A 26 20.44 7.24 -14.67
N LEU A 27 21.25 6.50 -13.91
CA LEU A 27 20.75 5.56 -12.91
C LEU A 27 20.04 6.24 -11.74
N LYS A 28 20.55 7.39 -11.27
CA LYS A 28 19.90 8.20 -10.23
C LYS A 28 18.53 8.70 -10.68
N GLU A 29 18.45 9.24 -11.89
CA GLU A 29 17.20 9.72 -12.47
C GLU A 29 16.17 8.59 -12.64
N LYS A 30 16.59 7.43 -13.16
CA LYS A 30 15.73 6.24 -13.25
C LYS A 30 15.21 5.79 -11.89
N ARG A 31 16.05 5.78 -10.85
CA ARG A 31 15.63 5.44 -9.48
C ARG A 31 14.63 6.45 -8.92
N ALA A 32 14.85 7.74 -9.15
CA ALA A 32 13.93 8.79 -8.71
C ALA A 32 12.56 8.64 -9.38
N GLN A 33 12.54 8.41 -10.70
CA GLN A 33 11.30 8.17 -11.45
C GLN A 33 10.58 6.92 -10.96
N TYR A 34 11.31 5.81 -10.77
CA TYR A 34 10.73 4.57 -10.25
C TYR A 34 10.10 4.77 -8.86
N LYS A 35 10.80 5.47 -7.96
CA LYS A 35 10.28 5.77 -6.62
C LYS A 35 9.03 6.64 -6.69
N TYR A 36 9.02 7.64 -7.57
CA TYR A 36 7.86 8.50 -7.79
C TYR A 36 6.64 7.71 -8.28
N THR A 37 6.80 6.90 -9.34
CA THR A 37 5.72 6.06 -9.87
C THR A 37 5.18 5.09 -8.81
N ARG A 38 6.07 4.42 -8.08
CA ARG A 38 5.67 3.49 -7.01
C ARG A 38 4.88 4.19 -5.90
N HIS A 39 5.24 5.41 -5.53
CA HIS A 39 4.47 6.20 -4.57
C HIS A 39 3.08 6.58 -5.10
N GLN A 40 2.97 6.95 -6.37
CA GLN A 40 1.67 7.27 -6.97
C GLN A 40 0.75 6.05 -7.02
N GLU A 41 1.28 4.90 -7.44
CA GLU A 41 0.55 3.63 -7.47
C GLU A 41 0.09 3.22 -6.07
N ALA A 42 0.99 3.27 -5.07
CA ALA A 42 0.64 2.95 -3.69
C ALA A 42 -0.44 3.89 -3.13
N GLN A 43 -0.39 5.19 -3.44
CA GLN A 43 -1.42 6.13 -3.02
C GLN A 43 -2.78 5.82 -3.68
N GLN A 44 -2.78 5.45 -4.96
CA GLN A 44 -4.00 5.05 -5.66
C GLN A 44 -4.58 3.76 -5.08
N ASN A 45 -3.73 2.76 -4.83
CA ASN A 45 -4.12 1.50 -4.18
C ASN A 45 -4.77 1.73 -2.82
N LEU A 46 -4.17 2.60 -1.99
CA LEU A 46 -4.73 2.97 -0.69
C LEU A 46 -6.11 3.61 -0.80
N ASN A 47 -6.27 4.57 -1.71
CA ASN A 47 -7.54 5.28 -1.89
C ASN A 47 -8.65 4.33 -2.37
N GLN A 48 -8.33 3.50 -3.37
CA GLN A 48 -9.27 2.50 -3.90
C GLN A 48 -9.65 1.49 -2.83
N PHE A 49 -8.66 0.93 -2.12
CA PHE A 49 -8.92 -0.07 -1.10
C PHE A 49 -9.71 0.48 0.08
N LYS A 50 -9.43 1.71 0.52
CA LYS A 50 -10.21 2.38 1.55
C LYS A 50 -11.68 2.50 1.13
N GLY A 51 -11.93 2.92 -0.11
CA GLY A 51 -13.29 2.97 -0.67
C GLY A 51 -13.97 1.59 -0.67
N ASP A 52 -13.27 0.56 -1.15
CA ASP A 52 -13.79 -0.82 -1.19
C ASP A 52 -14.15 -1.34 0.21
N VAL A 53 -13.31 -1.08 1.21
CA VAL A 53 -13.53 -1.49 2.61
C VAL A 53 -14.79 -0.84 3.16
N LEU A 54 -14.92 0.49 3.00
CA LEU A 54 -16.07 1.26 3.50
C LEU A 54 -17.39 0.86 2.83
N LEU A 55 -17.36 0.40 1.56
CA LEU A 55 -18.56 -0.03 0.85
C LEU A 55 -18.97 -1.48 1.19
N LYS A 56 -18.02 -2.36 1.49
CA LYS A 56 -18.27 -3.79 1.72
C LYS A 56 -18.68 -4.11 3.14
N ILE A 57 -18.27 -3.31 4.13
CA ILE A 57 -18.57 -3.57 5.53
C ILE A 57 -19.96 -3.03 5.86
N VAL A 58 -20.92 -3.95 5.83
CA VAL A 58 -22.33 -3.67 6.11
C VAL A 58 -22.87 -4.64 7.14
N ARG A 59 -24.05 -4.32 7.69
CA ARG A 59 -24.79 -5.25 8.55
C ARG A 59 -25.03 -6.58 7.84
N LYS A 60 -25.05 -7.66 8.60
CA LYS A 60 -25.19 -9.06 8.14
C LYS A 60 -24.00 -9.59 7.34
N LEU A 61 -22.91 -8.84 7.20
CA LEU A 61 -21.67 -9.39 6.67
C LEU A 61 -21.19 -10.51 7.62
N PRO A 62 -20.92 -11.74 7.12
CA PRO A 62 -20.42 -12.82 7.95
C PRO A 62 -19.07 -12.43 8.60
N VAL A 63 -18.85 -12.82 9.86
CA VAL A 63 -17.58 -12.52 10.57
C VAL A 63 -16.37 -13.04 9.82
N ARG A 64 -16.49 -14.21 9.17
CA ARG A 64 -15.43 -14.75 8.32
C ARG A 64 -15.06 -13.82 7.16
N GLU A 65 -16.05 -13.21 6.52
CA GLU A 65 -15.81 -12.27 5.41
C GLU A 65 -15.23 -10.95 5.92
N LEU A 66 -15.68 -10.50 7.09
CA LEU A 66 -15.09 -9.35 7.79
C LEU A 66 -13.60 -9.59 8.07
N ASP A 67 -13.25 -10.74 8.66
CA ASP A 67 -11.86 -11.08 8.99
C ASP A 67 -10.99 -11.24 7.73
N LEU A 68 -11.56 -11.72 6.61
CA LEU A 68 -10.86 -11.76 5.32
C LEU A 68 -10.60 -10.36 4.73
N LEU A 69 -11.50 -9.40 4.99
CA LEU A 69 -11.37 -8.03 4.48
C LEU A 69 -10.44 -7.17 5.33
N LEU A 70 -10.52 -7.31 6.67
CA LEU A 70 -9.85 -6.43 7.62
C LEU A 70 -8.60 -7.04 8.27
N GLY A 71 -8.45 -8.36 8.20
CA GLY A 71 -7.46 -9.09 8.98
C GLY A 71 -7.86 -9.24 10.44
N TYR A 72 -6.93 -9.80 11.22
CA TYR A 72 -7.15 -10.20 12.62
C TYR A 72 -6.57 -9.21 13.64
N LYS A 73 -6.03 -8.08 13.18
CA LYS A 73 -5.49 -7.03 14.05
C LYS A 73 -6.58 -6.00 14.33
N TYR A 74 -7.05 -5.99 15.58
CA TYR A 74 -8.06 -5.05 16.06
C TYR A 74 -7.97 -4.91 17.58
N LYS A 75 -8.51 -3.80 18.10
CA LYS A 75 -8.70 -3.58 19.54
C LYS A 75 -10.12 -3.98 19.93
N ILE A 76 -10.25 -4.85 20.93
CA ILE A 76 -11.55 -5.16 21.55
C ILE A 76 -11.91 -4.02 22.50
N LEU A 77 -13.03 -3.35 22.25
CA LEU A 77 -13.57 -2.26 23.08
C LEU A 77 -14.53 -2.79 24.15
N ALA A 78 -15.31 -3.82 23.81
CA ALA A 78 -16.24 -4.48 24.70
C ALA A 78 -16.48 -5.91 24.23
N GLN A 79 -16.75 -6.83 25.16
CA GLN A 79 -17.04 -8.22 24.88
C GLN A 79 -18.05 -8.74 25.91
N THR A 80 -19.01 -9.54 25.47
CA THR A 80 -19.95 -10.25 26.35
C THR A 80 -20.43 -11.55 25.71
N ASN A 81 -20.94 -12.47 26.51
CA ASN A 81 -21.61 -13.67 26.03
C ASN A 81 -23.10 -13.56 26.37
N LEU A 82 -23.97 -13.60 25.35
CA LEU A 82 -25.41 -13.54 25.51
C LEU A 82 -26.04 -14.75 24.83
N GLN A 83 -26.74 -15.58 25.62
CA GLN A 83 -27.43 -16.78 25.13
C GLN A 83 -26.51 -17.78 24.38
N GLY A 84 -25.24 -17.85 24.77
CA GLY A 84 -24.24 -18.72 24.13
C GLY A 84 -23.59 -18.14 22.88
N ASP A 85 -24.01 -16.96 22.43
CA ASP A 85 -23.34 -16.21 21.37
C ASP A 85 -22.36 -15.19 21.95
N LEU A 86 -21.18 -15.11 21.34
CA LEU A 86 -20.16 -14.11 21.62
C LEU A 86 -20.55 -12.80 20.94
N TRP A 87 -20.52 -11.71 21.69
CA TRP A 87 -20.74 -10.35 21.20
C TRP A 87 -19.49 -9.52 21.45
N GLU A 88 -19.01 -8.85 20.41
CA GLU A 88 -17.80 -8.04 20.48
C GLU A 88 -18.00 -6.70 19.81
N ARG A 89 -17.36 -5.68 20.37
CA ARG A 89 -17.15 -4.38 19.75
C ARG A 89 -15.67 -4.25 19.44
N ARG A 90 -15.31 -4.20 18.16
CA ARG A 90 -13.94 -4.18 17.66
C ARG A 90 -13.63 -2.85 16.99
N GLN A 91 -12.47 -2.28 17.28
CA GLN A 91 -11.95 -1.08 16.65
C GLN A 91 -10.79 -1.46 15.72
N TYR A 92 -10.88 -1.03 14.47
CA TYR A 92 -9.87 -1.31 13.44
C TYR A 92 -9.12 -0.03 13.07
N TYR A 93 -7.80 -0.14 13.09
CA TYR A 93 -6.91 0.91 12.63
C TYR A 93 -6.57 0.72 11.16
N TRP A 94 -6.44 1.83 10.43
CA TRP A 94 -6.20 1.76 8.99
C TRP A 94 -4.87 1.07 8.66
N GLU A 95 -3.83 1.37 9.42
CA GLU A 95 -2.50 0.76 9.22
C GLU A 95 -2.51 -0.76 9.39
N ASP A 96 -3.29 -1.29 10.33
CA ASP A 96 -3.40 -2.73 10.59
C ASP A 96 -4.09 -3.46 9.43
N ILE A 97 -5.10 -2.81 8.82
CA ILE A 97 -5.81 -3.32 7.65
C ILE A 97 -4.88 -3.31 6.42
N VAL A 98 -4.15 -2.21 6.21
CA VAL A 98 -3.17 -2.07 5.13
C VAL A 98 -2.04 -3.10 5.28
N GLU A 99 -1.52 -3.28 6.49
CA GLU A 99 -0.50 -4.29 6.80
C GLU A 99 -1.00 -5.70 6.48
N SER A 100 -2.24 -6.03 6.85
CA SER A 100 -2.82 -7.34 6.59
C SER A 100 -2.94 -7.64 5.09
N LYS A 101 -3.08 -6.59 4.25
CA LYS A 101 -3.22 -6.74 2.80
C LYS A 101 -1.89 -6.78 2.04
N TRP A 102 -0.95 -5.90 2.36
CA TRP A 102 0.30 -5.72 1.60
C TRP A 102 1.58 -6.00 2.40
N GLY A 103 1.50 -6.08 3.72
CA GLY A 103 2.63 -6.27 4.62
C GLY A 103 3.40 -4.98 4.95
N GLN A 104 4.20 -5.03 6.01
CA GLN A 104 4.93 -3.87 6.56
C GLN A 104 6.00 -3.30 5.62
N ALA A 105 6.53 -4.12 4.70
CA ALA A 105 7.56 -3.69 3.74
C ALA A 105 6.98 -3.06 2.46
N SER A 106 5.65 -2.89 2.38
CA SER A 106 4.98 -2.32 1.21
C SER A 106 5.04 -0.79 1.22
N SER A 107 4.99 -0.19 0.03
CA SER A 107 4.91 1.26 -0.10
C SER A 107 3.55 1.78 0.37
N GLU A 108 2.51 0.97 0.27
CA GLU A 108 1.18 1.25 0.83
C GLU A 108 1.25 1.40 2.36
N PHE A 109 1.94 0.50 3.04
CA PHE A 109 2.13 0.59 4.49
C PHE A 109 3.00 1.78 4.88
N GLU A 110 4.07 2.07 4.13
CA GLU A 110 4.89 3.28 4.37
C GLU A 110 4.10 4.59 4.23
N LEU A 111 3.13 4.63 3.33
CA LEU A 111 2.31 5.83 3.05
C LEU A 111 1.10 5.99 3.98
N CYS A 112 0.63 4.91 4.62
CA CYS A 112 -0.56 5.00 5.47
C CYS A 112 -0.27 5.77 6.77
N LYS A 113 -1.21 6.62 7.20
CA LYS A 113 -1.09 7.35 8.46
C LYS A 113 -1.26 6.36 9.62
N LYS A 114 -0.28 6.33 10.51
CA LYS A 114 -0.34 5.55 11.75
C LYS A 114 -1.39 6.11 12.70
N GLU A 115 -2.00 5.24 13.48
CA GLU A 115 -2.98 5.50 14.54
C GLU A 115 -4.31 6.08 14.07
N THR A 116 -4.66 5.92 12.79
CA THR A 116 -5.96 6.37 12.28
C THR A 116 -6.99 5.26 12.44
N VAL A 117 -7.95 5.42 13.34
CA VAL A 117 -9.12 4.53 13.41
C VAL A 117 -9.90 4.67 12.09
N LEU A 118 -10.12 3.55 11.40
CA LEU A 118 -10.93 3.55 10.18
C LEU A 118 -12.41 3.32 10.51
N LEU A 119 -12.70 2.36 11.38
CA LEU A 119 -14.06 1.99 11.73
C LEU A 119 -14.11 1.19 13.04
N ILE A 120 -15.28 1.19 13.66
CA ILE A 120 -15.66 0.33 14.78
C ILE A 120 -16.81 -0.55 14.32
N VAL A 121 -16.69 -1.87 14.50
CA VAL A 121 -17.79 -2.81 14.26
C VAL A 121 -18.28 -3.39 15.57
N SER A 122 -19.58 -3.64 15.62
CA SER A 122 -20.18 -4.55 16.58
C SER A 122 -20.54 -5.83 15.85
N ILE A 123 -20.16 -6.98 16.41
CA ILE A 123 -20.41 -8.30 15.84
C ILE A 123 -21.05 -9.22 16.89
N ASN A 124 -21.72 -10.26 16.41
CA ASN A 124 -21.96 -11.48 17.18
C ASN A 124 -21.12 -12.64 16.60
N SER A 125 -21.31 -13.87 17.08
CA SER A 125 -20.57 -15.06 16.62
C SER A 125 -20.67 -15.33 15.10
N LYS A 126 -21.65 -14.74 14.41
CA LYS A 126 -22.01 -15.07 13.02
C LYS A 126 -21.74 -13.91 12.08
N GLU A 127 -22.13 -12.69 12.47
CA GLU A 127 -22.20 -11.56 11.55
C GLU A 127 -21.98 -10.20 12.22
N VAL A 128 -21.76 -9.19 11.37
CA VAL A 128 -21.73 -7.78 11.73
C VAL A 128 -23.14 -7.29 12.06
N VAL A 129 -23.31 -6.73 13.26
CA VAL A 129 -24.59 -6.15 13.73
C VAL A 129 -24.61 -4.62 13.68
N GLY A 130 -23.44 -3.98 13.66
CA GLY A 130 -23.33 -2.51 13.59
C GLY A 130 -21.96 -2.06 13.08
N VAL A 131 -21.93 -0.89 12.46
CA VAL A 131 -20.73 -0.26 11.88
C VAL A 131 -20.76 1.22 12.18
N GLU A 132 -19.62 1.78 12.61
CA GLU A 132 -19.39 3.18 12.93
C GLU A 132 -18.08 3.64 12.27
N TYR A 133 -18.05 4.85 11.71
CA TYR A 133 -16.93 5.42 10.95
C TYR A 133 -16.34 6.65 11.64
#